data_AF-A0A7W0QSS5-F1
#
_entry.id   AF-A0A7W0QSS5-F1
#
_cell.length_a   1.000
_cell.length_b   1.000
_cell.length_c   1.000
_cell.angle_alpha   90.00
_cell.angle_beta   90.00
_cell.angle_gamma   90.00
#
_symmetry.space_group_name_H-M   'P 1'
#
loop_
_entity.id
_entity.type
_entity.pdbx_description
1 polymer ?
#
loop_
_entity_poly.entity_id
_entity_poly.type
_entity_poly.pdbx_seq_one_letter_code
_entity_poly.pdbx_strand_id
1 'polypeptide(L)'
;SSSALTKAVADEIEGYSGVHSVKSRIIGHADAPELVLDVVLEDSADLAAIRHRIETETIAHTRQALDSPHLPVIVDLTVTNKQQKRVA
;
A
#
# COMPACT_ATOMS: atom_id res chain seq x y z
N SER A 1 11.43 4.30 -12.54
CA SER A 1 11.83 2.90 -12.26
C SER A 1 10.78 2.25 -11.36
N SER A 2 10.52 0.95 -11.49
CA SER A 2 9.55 0.22 -10.64
C SER A 2 9.79 0.42 -9.14
N SER A 3 11.06 0.48 -8.71
CA SER A 3 11.45 0.76 -7.32
C SER A 3 11.05 2.14 -6.80
N ALA A 4 11.07 3.17 -7.65
CA ALA A 4 10.64 4.51 -7.26
C ALA A 4 9.13 4.58 -7.07
N LEU A 5 8.38 3.87 -7.92
CA LEU A 5 6.93 3.74 -7.79
C LEU A 5 6.54 2.97 -6.53
N THR A 6 7.14 1.79 -6.29
CA THR A 6 6.81 1.00 -5.09
C THR A 6 7.15 1.77 -3.81
N LYS A 7 8.24 2.56 -3.82
CA LYS A 7 8.54 3.46 -2.71
C LYS A 7 7.48 4.55 -2.54
N ALA A 8 7.08 5.24 -3.60
CA ALA A 8 6.06 6.28 -3.52
C ALA A 8 4.72 5.74 -2.99
N VAL A 9 4.31 4.55 -3.45
CA VAL A 9 3.09 3.87 -2.99
C VAL A 9 3.20 3.49 -1.51
N ALA A 10 4.34 2.96 -1.07
CA ALA A 10 4.55 2.64 0.34
C ALA A 10 4.52 3.91 1.22
N ASP A 11 5.23 4.96 0.79
CA ASP A 11 5.30 6.24 1.52
C ASP A 11 3.90 6.91 1.64
N GLU A 12 3.05 6.80 0.61
CA GLU A 12 1.67 7.29 0.63
C GLU A 12 0.83 6.56 1.69
N ILE A 13 0.86 5.23 1.70
CA ILE A 13 0.06 4.41 2.63
C ILE A 13 0.59 4.54 4.06
N GLU A 14 1.91 4.65 4.27
CA GLU A 14 2.49 4.94 5.59
C GLU A 14 2.09 6.31 6.15
N GLY A 15 1.61 7.22 5.30
CA GLY A 15 1.01 8.48 5.71
C GLY A 15 -0.36 8.33 6.37
N TYR A 16 -1.05 7.20 6.17
CA TYR A 16 -2.40 6.98 6.72
C TYR A 16 -2.36 6.76 8.23
N SER A 17 -3.33 7.33 8.94
CA SER A 17 -3.48 7.13 10.38
C SER A 17 -3.80 5.67 10.68
N GLY A 18 -3.11 5.09 11.68
CA GLY A 18 -3.26 3.68 12.05
C GLY A 18 -2.46 2.70 11.19
N VAL A 19 -1.68 3.18 10.21
CA VAL A 19 -0.71 2.33 9.50
C VAL A 19 0.60 2.30 10.27
N HIS A 20 1.05 1.10 10.60
CA HIS A 20 2.33 0.87 11.25
C HIS A 20 3.48 0.83 10.25
N SER A 21 3.38 0.03 9.19
CA SER A 21 4.47 -0.07 8.20
C SER A 21 3.95 -0.68 6.92
N VAL A 22 4.57 -0.33 5.79
CA VAL A 22 4.16 -0.85 4.48
C VAL A 22 5.36 -1.43 3.74
N LYS A 23 5.14 -2.54 3.06
CA LYS A 23 6.05 -3.00 2.00
C LYS A 23 5.27 -3.06 0.69
N SER A 24 5.89 -2.52 -0.35
CA SER A 24 5.35 -2.55 -1.71
C SER A 24 6.36 -3.21 -2.63
N ARG A 25 5.86 -4.09 -3.50
CA ARG A 25 6.65 -4.80 -4.51
C ARG A 25 5.83 -5.05 -5.75
N ILE A 26 6.50 -5.00 -6.90
CA ILE A 26 5.95 -5.51 -8.16
C ILE A 26 6.53 -6.91 -8.37
N ILE A 27 5.65 -7.86 -8.61
CA ILE A 27 5.99 -9.24 -8.93
C ILE A 27 5.43 -9.60 -10.31
N GLY A 28 5.69 -10.83 -10.77
CA GLY A 28 5.22 -11.30 -12.07
C GLY A 28 6.15 -10.93 -13.23
N HIS A 29 5.66 -11.12 -14.45
CA HIS A 29 6.42 -10.83 -15.67
C HIS A 29 6.24 -9.36 -16.07
N ALA A 30 7.16 -8.82 -16.88
CA ALA A 30 7.08 -7.41 -17.30
C ALA A 30 5.78 -7.07 -18.05
N ASP A 31 5.23 -8.04 -18.81
CA ASP A 31 3.98 -7.89 -19.57
C ASP A 31 2.72 -8.20 -18.75
N ALA A 32 2.88 -8.75 -17.54
CA ALA A 32 1.79 -9.07 -16.63
C ALA A 32 2.25 -8.83 -15.17
N PRO A 33 2.54 -7.56 -14.81
CA PRO A 33 2.98 -7.23 -13.47
C PRO A 33 1.81 -7.28 -12.49
N GLU A 34 2.12 -7.58 -11.24
CA GLU A 34 1.19 -7.53 -10.13
C GLU A 34 1.80 -6.72 -8.99
N LEU A 35 0.98 -5.86 -8.39
CA LEU A 35 1.37 -5.08 -7.22
C LEU A 35 0.95 -5.82 -5.95
N VAL A 36 1.90 -6.07 -5.06
CA VAL A 36 1.63 -6.63 -3.74
C VAL A 36 1.95 -5.59 -2.67
N LEU A 37 0.98 -5.36 -1.79
CA LEU A 37 1.06 -4.45 -0.66
C LEU A 37 0.91 -5.25 0.64
N ASP A 38 1.99 -5.33 1.42
CA ASP A 38 1.96 -5.85 2.78
C ASP A 38 1.81 -4.67 3.74
N VAL A 39 0.63 -4.48 4.31
CA VAL A 39 0.31 -3.34 5.20
C VAL A 39 0.11 -3.84 6.62
N VAL A 40 0.95 -3.36 7.52
CA VAL A 40 0.81 -3.59 8.95
C VAL A 40 0.07 -2.42 9.57
N LEU A 41 -0.98 -2.71 10.32
CA LEU A 41 -1.86 -1.75 10.98
C LEU A 41 -1.70 -1.80 12.48
N GLU A 42 -1.87 -0.67 13.15
CA GLU A 42 -1.99 -0.59 14.59
C GLU A 42 -3.29 -1.27 15.06
N ASP A 43 -3.32 -1.75 16.30
CA ASP A 43 -4.49 -2.42 16.89
C ASP A 43 -5.72 -1.52 16.99
N SER A 44 -5.52 -0.21 17.15
CA SER A 44 -6.56 0.81 17.16
C SER A 44 -7.00 1.28 15.77
N ALA A 45 -6.42 0.75 14.70
CA ALA A 45 -6.68 1.22 13.34
C ALA A 45 -8.08 0.81 12.84
N ASP A 46 -8.75 1.72 12.13
CA ASP A 46 -9.97 1.39 11.40
C ASP A 46 -9.60 0.67 10.08
N LEU A 47 -9.61 -0.66 10.14
CA LEU A 47 -9.31 -1.53 9.00
C LEU A 47 -10.17 -1.21 7.78
N ALA A 48 -11.46 -0.94 7.98
CA ALA A 48 -12.40 -0.72 6.88
C ALA A 48 -12.13 0.61 6.19
N ALA A 49 -11.89 1.67 6.96
CA ALA A 49 -11.52 2.98 6.43
C ALA A 49 -10.19 2.94 5.67
N ILE A 50 -9.17 2.27 6.23
CA ILE A 50 -7.85 2.15 5.59
C ILE A 50 -7.94 1.34 4.30
N ARG A 51 -8.64 0.18 4.32
CA ARG A 51 -8.88 -0.63 3.13
C ARG A 51 -9.56 0.20 2.04
N HIS A 52 -10.63 0.91 2.39
CA HIS A 52 -11.36 1.74 1.44
C HIS A 52 -10.45 2.82 0.82
N ARG A 53 -9.65 3.50 1.65
CA ARG A 53 -8.75 4.55 1.19
C ARG A 53 -7.64 4.02 0.29
N ILE A 54 -7.05 2.87 0.61
CA ILE A 54 -6.06 2.21 -0.28
C ILE A 54 -6.70 1.92 -1.65
N GLU A 55 -7.94 1.42 -1.68
CA GLU A 55 -8.63 1.10 -2.93
C GLU A 55 -8.98 2.33 -3.78
N THR A 56 -9.46 3.40 -3.15
CA THR A 56 -9.98 4.58 -3.87
C THR A 56 -8.91 5.61 -4.21
N GLU A 57 -7.88 5.75 -3.38
CA GLU A 57 -6.79 6.70 -3.59
C GLU A 57 -5.58 5.98 -4.19
N THR A 58 -4.88 5.17 -3.39
CA THR A 58 -3.55 4.68 -3.75
C THR A 58 -3.55 3.74 -4.96
N ILE A 59 -4.48 2.79 -5.01
CA ILE A 59 -4.59 1.87 -6.14
C ILE A 59 -4.99 2.62 -7.41
N ALA A 60 -5.90 3.60 -7.30
CA ALA A 60 -6.29 4.44 -8.43
C ALA A 60 -5.11 5.26 -8.97
N HIS A 61 -4.36 5.93 -8.09
CA HIS A 61 -3.16 6.69 -8.45
C HIS A 61 -2.08 5.79 -9.08
N THR A 62 -1.87 4.59 -8.53
CA THR A 62 -0.88 3.64 -9.05
C THR A 62 -1.23 3.15 -10.45
N ARG A 63 -2.49 2.79 -10.68
CA ARG A 63 -2.99 2.37 -12.00
C ARG A 63 -2.83 3.49 -13.02
N GLN A 64 -3.12 4.73 -12.63
CA GLN A 64 -2.94 5.89 -13.50
C GLN A 64 -1.46 6.15 -13.81
N ALA A 65 -0.58 6.08 -12.82
CA ALA A 65 0.86 6.31 -13.00
C ALA A 65 1.53 5.26 -13.91
N LEU A 66 0.98 4.03 -13.95
CA LEU A 66 1.45 2.94 -14.79
C LEU A 66 0.73 2.82 -16.13
N ASP A 67 -0.27 3.67 -16.39
CA ASP A 67 -1.18 3.54 -17.54
C ASP A 67 -1.78 2.11 -17.66
N SER A 68 -2.11 1.51 -16.51
CA SER A 68 -2.57 0.12 -16.41
C SER A 68 -3.85 0.04 -15.57
N PRO A 69 -5.03 0.32 -16.18
CA PRO A 69 -6.29 0.40 -15.45
C PRO A 69 -6.73 -0.94 -14.82
N HIS A 70 -6.20 -2.05 -15.34
CA HIS A 70 -6.53 -3.40 -14.88
C HIS A 70 -5.40 -4.05 -14.08
N LEU A 71 -4.41 -3.29 -13.62
CA LEU A 71 -3.31 -3.82 -12.81
C LEU A 71 -3.87 -4.64 -11.63
N PRO A 72 -3.53 -5.94 -11.53
CA PRO A 72 -3.84 -6.75 -10.36
C PRO A 72 -3.13 -6.19 -9.14
N VAL A 73 -3.88 -6.06 -8.03
CA VAL A 73 -3.34 -5.61 -6.76
C VAL A 73 -3.80 -6.56 -5.66
N ILE A 74 -2.83 -7.10 -4.92
CA ILE A 74 -3.05 -7.86 -3.69
C ILE A 74 -2.71 -6.96 -2.51
N VAL A 75 -3.62 -6.89 -1.55
CA VAL A 75 -3.43 -6.14 -0.30
C VAL A 75 -3.56 -7.08 0.88
N ASP A 76 -2.44 -7.34 1.54
CA ASP A 76 -2.36 -8.13 2.75
C ASP A 76 -2.37 -7.20 3.97
N LEU A 77 -3.47 -7.25 4.74
CA LEU A 77 -3.65 -6.41 5.93
C LEU A 77 -3.39 -7.26 7.19
N THR A 78 -2.39 -6.85 7.97
CA THR A 78 -2.03 -7.50 9.25
C THR A 78 -2.13 -6.50 10.39
N VAL A 79 -2.69 -6.88 11.54
CA VAL A 79 -2.76 -6.02 12.74
C VAL A 79 -1.64 -6.37 13.71
N THR A 80 -0.99 -5.36 14.30
CA THR A 80 0.06 -5.52 15.32
C THR A 80 -0.29 -4.79 16.62
N ASN A 81 0.16 -5.35 17.75
CA ASN A 81 0.07 -4.71 19.08
C ASN A 81 1.31 -3.84 19.39
N LYS A 82 2.03 -3.35 18.38
CA LYS A 82 3.16 -2.43 18.54
C LYS A 82 2.75 -1.07 17.99
N GLN A 83 2.70 -0.05 18.84
CA GLN A 83 2.43 1.32 18.39
C GLN A 83 3.66 1.90 17.69
N GLN A 84 3.47 2.61 16.58
CA GLN A 84 4.56 3.32 15.91
C GLN A 84 5.04 4.49 16.79
N LYS A 85 6.33 4.52 17.12
CA LYS A 85 6.96 5.76 17.58
C LYS A 85 7.25 6.65 16.37
N ARG A 86 6.32 7.55 16.03
CA ARG A 86 6.60 8.65 15.10
C ARG A 86 7.55 9.64 15.79
N VAL A 87 8.80 9.69 15.33
CA VAL A 87 9.78 10.69 15.77
C VAL A 87 9.56 11.94 14.94
N ALA A 88 9.21 13.05 15.61
CA ALA A 88 9.00 14.36 15.00
C ALA A 88 10.32 15.04 14.63
#